data_AF-A0A6V7L4M7-F1
#
_entry.id   AF-A0A6V7L4M7-F1
#
_cell.length_a   1.000
_cell.length_b   1.000
_cell.length_c   1.000
_cell.angle_alpha   90.00
_cell.angle_beta   90.00
_cell.angle_gamma   90.00
#
_symmetry.space_group_name_H-M   'P 1'
#
loop_
_entity.id
_entity.type
_entity.pdbx_description
1 polymer ?
#
loop_
_entity_poly.entity_id
_entity_poly.type
_entity_poly.pdbx_seq_one_letter_code
_entity_poly.pdbx_strand_id
1 'polypeptide(L)' 'EVEKKEQEVANLEEYPPELLIKHPLQNTWTFWYYAPDRQKSWEESQREISSFDTVEDFWA' A
#
# COMPACT_ATOMS: atom_id res chain seq x y z
N GLU A 1 -6.23 14.50 8.55
CA GLU A 1 -6.41 13.09 8.97
C GLU A 1 -7.88 12.71 9.11
N VAL A 2 -8.71 13.57 9.71
CA VAL A 2 -10.17 13.37 9.84
C VAL A 2 -10.89 13.26 8.49
N GLU A 3 -10.60 14.16 7.54
CA GLU A 3 -11.21 14.14 6.19
C GLU A 3 -10.91 12.87 5.38
N LYS A 4 -9.74 12.24 5.56
CA LYS A 4 -9.34 11.05 4.80
C LYS A 4 -10.13 9.82 5.26
N LYS A 5 -10.37 9.71 6.57
CA LYS A 5 -11.23 8.68 7.17
C LYS A 5 -12.69 8.85 6.75
N GLU A 6 -13.21 10.08 6.65
CA GLU A 6 -14.60 10.31 6.22
C GLU A 6 -14.82 9.98 4.74
N GLN A 7 -13.83 10.25 3.87
CA GLN A 7 -13.89 9.85 2.45
C GLN A 7 -13.81 8.34 2.24
N GLU A 8 -12.96 7.64 3.02
CA GLU A 8 -12.92 6.18 2.99
C GLU A 8 -14.27 5.60 3.44
N VAL A 9 -14.88 6.13 4.51
CA VAL A 9 -16.17 5.65 5.03
C VAL A 9 -17.33 5.90 4.06
N ALA A 10 -17.35 7.03 3.36
CA ALA A 10 -18.39 7.33 2.36
C ALA A 10 -18.33 6.43 1.12
N ASN A 11 -17.14 5.89 0.76
CA ASN A 11 -17.01 4.98 -0.37
C ASN A 11 -17.48 3.55 -0.05
N LEU A 12 -17.51 3.17 1.24
CA LEU A 12 -17.92 1.84 1.68
C LEU A 12 -19.45 1.60 1.55
N GLU A 13 -20.27 2.65 1.52
CA GLU A 13 -21.74 2.52 1.41
C GLU A 13 -22.23 2.22 -0.02
N GLU A 14 -21.40 2.42 -1.04
CA GLU A 14 -21.77 2.24 -2.45
C GLU A 14 -21.51 0.81 -2.97
N TYR A 15 -20.65 0.05 -2.27
CA TYR A 15 -20.25 -1.30 -2.69
C TYR A 15 -20.95 -2.38 -1.86
N PRO A 16 -21.42 -3.48 -2.47
CA PRO A 16 -21.94 -4.63 -1.74
C PRO A 16 -20.92 -5.12 -0.70
N PRO A 17 -21.38 -5.61 0.48
CA PRO A 17 -20.52 -6.02 1.60
C PRO A 17 -19.46 -7.06 1.26
N GLU A 18 -19.61 -7.78 0.15
CA GLU A 18 -18.61 -8.75 -0.33
C GLU A 18 -17.38 -8.09 -0.97
N LEU A 19 -17.49 -6.85 -1.47
CA LEU A 19 -16.37 -6.08 -2.03
C LEU A 19 -15.63 -5.25 -0.96
N LEU A 20 -16.17 -5.23 0.25
CA LEU A 20 -15.58 -4.58 1.43
C LEU A 20 -14.61 -5.50 2.18
N ILE A 21 -14.67 -6.80 1.88
CA ILE A 21 -13.78 -7.81 2.44
C ILE A 21 -12.45 -7.69 1.69
N LYS A 22 -11.48 -7.01 2.31
CA LYS A 22 -10.11 -7.02 1.79
C LYS A 22 -9.58 -8.45 1.76
N HIS A 23 -8.92 -8.84 0.67
CA HIS A 23 -8.34 -10.16 0.50
C HIS A 23 -6.92 -10.17 1.11
N PRO A 24 -6.72 -10.80 2.30
CA PRO A 24 -5.41 -10.82 2.92
C PRO A 24 -4.44 -11.69 2.11
N LEU A 25 -3.25 -11.17 1.85
CA LEU A 25 -2.14 -11.93 1.33
C LEU A 25 -1.52 -12.78 2.44
N GLN A 26 -0.91 -13.89 2.06
CA GLN A 26 -0.24 -14.79 3.02
C GLN A 26 0.94 -14.11 3.74
N ASN A 27 1.59 -13.15 3.08
CA ASN A 27 2.75 -12.42 3.60
C ASN A 27 2.59 -10.93 3.30
N THR A 28 3.19 -10.11 4.15
CA THR A 28 3.37 -8.68 3.88
C THR A 28 4.47 -8.49 2.84
N TRP A 29 4.17 -7.69 1.82
CA TRP A 29 5.10 -7.33 0.77
C TRP A 29 5.47 -5.86 0.88
N THR A 30 6.72 -5.55 0.56
CA THR A 30 7.23 -4.18 0.57
C THR A 30 7.80 -3.86 -0.80
N PHE A 31 7.32 -2.79 -1.43
CA PHE A 31 7.92 -2.28 -2.64
C PHE A 31 9.14 -1.44 -2.32
N TRP A 32 10.25 -1.81 -2.94
CA TRP A 32 11.52 -1.09 -2.86
C TRP A 32 11.85 -0.47 -4.22
N TYR A 33 12.14 0.82 -4.22
CA TYR A 33 12.69 1.53 -5.37
C TYR A 33 14.21 1.60 -5.23
N TYR A 34 14.91 1.12 -6.25
CA TYR A 34 16.35 1.24 -6.33
C TYR A 34 16.73 2.50 -7.13
N ALA A 35 17.31 3.47 -6.45
CA ALA A 35 17.82 4.71 -7.01
C ALA A 35 19.36 4.73 -6.90
N PRO A 36 20.10 4.21 -7.89
CA PRO A 36 21.55 4.15 -7.80
C PRO A 36 22.16 5.55 -7.80
N ASP A 37 22.93 5.85 -6.76
CA ASP A 37 23.79 7.03 -6.71
C ASP A 37 25.25 6.56 -6.65
N ARG A 38 26.12 7.16 -7.47
CA ARG A 38 27.54 6.77 -7.55
C ARG A 38 28.30 6.98 -6.25
N GLN A 39 27.78 7.78 -5.32
CA GLN A 39 28.40 8.06 -4.03
C GLN A 39 27.82 7.23 -2.88
N LYS A 40 26.78 6.42 -3.13
CA LYS A 40 26.08 5.68 -2.07
C LYS A 40 26.28 4.18 -2.20
N SER A 41 26.27 3.51 -1.05
CA SER A 41 26.23 2.05 -0.99
C SER A 41 24.91 1.50 -1.52
N TRP A 42 24.89 0.21 -1.88
CA TRP A 42 23.70 -0.48 -2.38
C TRP A 42 22.51 -0.35 -1.43
N GLU A 43 22.74 -0.52 -0.13
CA GLU A 43 21.71 -0.43 0.92
C GLU A 43 21.09 0.98 0.99
N GLU A 44 21.90 2.03 0.86
CA GLU A 44 21.44 3.43 0.88
C GLU A 44 20.79 3.89 -0.43
N SER A 45 20.97 3.12 -1.50
CA SER A 45 20.33 3.34 -2.80
C SER A 45 18.95 2.68 -2.87
N GLN A 46 18.58 1.86 -1.88
CA GLN A 46 17.24 1.31 -1.75
C GLN A 46 16.33 2.25 -0.98
N ARG A 47 15.11 2.45 -1.47
CA ARG A 47 14.07 3.25 -0.81
C ARG A 47 12.79 2.44 -0.69
N GLU A 48 12.29 2.27 0.52
CA GLU A 48 10.96 1.72 0.74
C GLU A 48 9.90 2.69 0.21
N ILE A 49 9.01 2.20 -0.64
CA ILE A 49 7.92 2.98 -1.22
C ILE A 49 6.65 2.79 -0.41
N SER A 50 6.23 1.53 -0.24
CA SER A 50 5.01 1.15 0.46
C SER A 50 5.08 -0.31 0.88
N SER A 51 4.44 -0.62 2.00
CA SER A 51 4.25 -1.98 2.52
C SER A 51 2.76 -2.30 2.54
N PHE A 52 2.38 -3.45 2.00
CA PHE A 52 0.98 -3.88 1.87
C PHE A 52 0.83 -5.38 2.16
N ASP A 53 -0.33 -5.75 2.72
CA ASP A 53 -0.68 -7.11 3.07
C ASP A 53 -2.06 -7.54 2.53
N THR A 54 -2.73 -6.68 1.75
CA THR A 54 -3.98 -7.02 1.07
C THR A 54 -3.85 -6.87 -0.44
N VAL A 55 -4.69 -7.57 -1.20
CA VAL A 55 -4.72 -7.48 -2.67
C VAL A 55 -5.17 -6.09 -3.11
N GLU A 56 -6.12 -5.49 -2.38
CA GLU A 56 -6.64 -4.16 -2.66
C GLU A 56 -5.56 -3.10 -2.48
N ASP A 57 -4.74 -3.19 -1.43
CA ASP A 57 -3.64 -2.24 -1.18
C ASP A 57 -2.49 -2.39 -2.20
N PHE A 58 -2.42 -3.51 -2.94
CA PHE A 58 -1.51 -3.67 -4.07
C PHE A 58 -1.99 -2.96 -5.35
N TRP A 59 -3.30 -2.90 -5.59
CA TRP A 59 -3.90 -2.34 -6.81
C TRP A 59 -4.38 -0.87 -6.68
N ALA A 60 -4.36 -0.31 -5.47
CA ALA A 60 -4.83 1.04 -5.15
C ALA A 60 -4.03 2.17 -5.81
#